data_AF-A0A8T0C6P2-F1
#
_entry.id   AF-A0A8T0C6P2-F1
#
_cell.length_a   1.000
_cell.length_b   1.000
_cell.length_c   1.000
_cell.angle_alpha   90.00
_cell.angle_beta   90.00
_cell.angle_gamma   90.00
#
_symmetry.space_group_name_H-M   'P 1'
#
loop_
_entity.id
_entity.type
_entity.pdbx_description
1 polymer ?
#
loop_
_entity_poly.entity_id
_entity_poly.type
_entity_poly.pdbx_seq_one_letter_code
_entity_poly.pdbx_strand_id
1 'polypeptide(L)'
;MKYSLMAASIIFGLSGQAIAATYKLTELPTSDIGKMHYVTDVNESGDAIGRVTGLYNLPVDISYIDFQDSTITNYYDTYKRILEDREETITFTLDDIENGDALSTDSEAHNFMLGYLSSGTQSASAEFQKISSVAGLEFTGTSANEVDIFDIESPDYAGLTRSVSNAMTAVAADGTAVGWGSAPFKKITFTPEGESEAKTYFVRDWHARGIVISPGGKRVVLDPSFTEYGGYSIASDITLTDEGNYLVVGQASVGLSENSQTTITDNCDDKDEPEAVCIWRQGRGVYDLRAYQWTLDKDFNVIETKDLGIGLERKDDEDNPFYSSAYAINKAGIAVGRSRVRIDDSLKAYEEPGYYQDGQFFTLREHDDFYQTGYALDINDNNVIAGYVGRQNQGTLFEVNGFYYDMNDKTLVEIPSYFSGSDTYVRDINNAGYMVGEGETEKNVSNPRSEAFMYKIGDEKLTNINDLLPCKSDEFPYTVSEAIRITDDNTIYAVATKTVTKLDSFGNPDKDSDGNEASESVVVPVVLTKTGSTEISECVAPETETYERQSASLSWLSLIALPLVWLRRRRKR
;
A
#
# COMPACT_ATOMS: atom_id res chain seq x y z
N MET A 1 -26.69 1.15 34.22
CA MET A 1 -25.54 2.01 34.63
C MET A 1 -25.40 3.09 33.56
N LYS A 2 -25.09 4.33 33.97
CA LYS A 2 -25.14 5.50 33.11
C LYS A 2 -24.01 5.46 32.09
N TYR A 3 -24.34 5.47 30.80
CA TYR A 3 -23.39 5.66 29.71
C TYR A 3 -22.94 7.12 29.69
N SER A 4 -21.65 7.35 29.88
CA SER A 4 -21.01 8.65 29.71
C SER A 4 -20.49 8.71 28.28
N LEU A 5 -21.22 9.39 27.41
CA LEU A 5 -20.72 9.85 26.10
C LEU A 5 -19.59 10.85 26.36
N MET A 6 -18.34 10.44 26.20
CA MET A 6 -17.24 11.40 26.02
C MET A 6 -17.20 11.80 24.56
N ALA A 7 -17.86 12.90 24.23
CA ALA A 7 -17.54 13.64 23.02
C ALA A 7 -16.18 14.32 23.24
N ALA A 8 -15.17 13.92 22.47
CA ALA A 8 -13.89 14.62 22.45
C ALA A 8 -14.06 15.97 21.73
N SER A 9 -14.43 17.00 22.49
CA SER A 9 -14.44 18.38 22.01
C SER A 9 -13.00 18.89 21.91
N ILE A 10 -12.43 18.83 20.72
CA ILE A 10 -11.13 19.43 20.41
C ILE A 10 -11.31 20.96 20.38
N ILE A 11 -10.81 21.64 21.41
CA ILE A 11 -10.75 23.12 21.46
C ILE A 11 -9.38 23.54 20.92
N PHE A 12 -9.34 24.08 19.70
CA PHE A 12 -8.15 24.77 19.17
C PHE A 12 -8.32 26.29 19.23
N GLY A 13 -7.28 26.96 19.72
CA GLY A 13 -7.19 28.43 19.79
C GLY A 13 -7.12 29.07 18.41
N LEU A 14 -7.89 30.14 18.23
CA LEU A 14 -7.94 30.99 17.04
C LEU A 14 -6.76 31.95 16.96
N SER A 15 -6.17 32.08 15.78
CA SER A 15 -5.75 33.37 15.25
C SER A 15 -5.54 33.33 13.73
N GLY A 16 -6.28 34.18 13.00
CA GLY A 16 -5.86 34.70 11.68
C GLY A 16 -6.69 34.31 10.47
N GLN A 17 -7.70 35.15 10.16
CA GLN A 17 -8.50 35.25 8.91
C GLN A 17 -9.35 34.03 8.49
N ALA A 18 -10.66 34.16 8.72
CA ALA A 18 -11.68 33.26 8.19
C ALA A 18 -11.86 33.52 6.68
N ILE A 19 -11.16 32.76 5.86
CA ILE A 19 -11.66 32.41 4.53
C ILE A 19 -12.67 31.28 4.77
N ALA A 20 -13.94 31.53 4.51
CA ALA A 20 -15.02 30.61 4.87
C ALA A 20 -15.11 29.44 3.88
N ALA A 21 -14.08 28.58 3.83
CA ALA A 21 -14.09 27.36 3.03
C ALA A 21 -15.16 26.37 3.54
N THR A 22 -15.71 25.54 2.65
CA THR A 22 -16.75 24.54 2.99
C THR A 22 -16.21 23.48 3.96
N TYR A 23 -14.94 23.10 3.82
CA TYR A 23 -14.24 22.21 4.73
C TYR A 23 -13.06 22.90 5.43
N LYS A 24 -12.78 22.44 6.64
CA LYS A 24 -11.54 22.74 7.38
C LYS A 24 -10.66 21.48 7.39
N LEU A 25 -9.45 21.62 6.87
CA LEU A 25 -8.41 20.57 6.91
C LEU A 25 -7.59 20.70 8.20
N THR A 26 -7.36 19.57 8.88
CA THR A 26 -6.45 19.44 10.02
C THR A 26 -5.56 18.21 9.80
N GLU A 27 -4.26 18.30 10.10
CA GLU A 27 -3.39 17.12 10.07
C GLU A 27 -3.74 16.15 11.20
N LEU A 28 -3.74 14.85 10.90
CA LEU A 28 -3.62 13.83 11.93
C LEU A 28 -2.20 13.87 12.53
N PRO A 29 -2.01 13.43 13.78
CA PRO A 29 -0.68 13.32 14.36
C PRO A 29 0.25 12.47 13.49
N THR A 30 1.53 12.83 13.47
CA THR A 30 2.58 12.05 12.79
C THR A 30 3.52 11.44 13.82
N SER A 31 4.20 10.37 13.43
CA SER A 31 5.28 9.74 14.20
C SER A 31 6.64 10.29 13.75
N ASP A 32 7.65 10.21 14.60
CA ASP A 32 9.04 10.58 14.30
C ASP A 32 9.87 9.41 13.75
N ILE A 33 9.29 8.21 13.68
CA ILE A 33 10.00 7.00 13.23
C ILE A 33 10.22 6.94 11.70
N GLY A 34 9.54 7.79 10.93
CA GLY A 34 9.63 7.77 9.48
C GLY A 34 9.03 8.99 8.80
N LYS A 35 9.13 9.00 7.47
CA LYS A 35 8.94 10.18 6.65
C LYS A 35 7.50 10.44 6.21
N MET A 36 6.90 9.46 5.54
CA MET A 36 5.60 9.63 4.88
C MET A 36 4.51 8.93 5.67
N HIS A 37 3.43 9.65 5.97
CA HIS A 37 2.36 9.14 6.82
C HIS A 37 1.05 9.05 6.01
N TYR A 38 0.33 7.95 6.19
CA TYR A 38 -0.90 7.66 5.45
C TYR A 38 -1.97 7.17 6.41
N VAL A 39 -3.20 7.66 6.26
CA VAL A 39 -4.39 7.04 6.84
C VAL A 39 -4.82 5.88 5.94
N THR A 40 -5.31 4.78 6.52
CA THR A 40 -5.79 3.61 5.76
C THR A 40 -7.27 3.34 6.02
N ASP A 41 -7.72 3.47 7.26
CA ASP A 41 -9.15 3.36 7.61
C ASP A 41 -9.45 4.12 8.90
N VAL A 42 -10.73 4.38 9.13
CA VAL A 42 -11.27 5.07 10.31
C VAL A 42 -12.72 4.68 10.55
N ASN A 43 -13.09 4.57 11.82
CA ASN A 43 -14.48 4.32 12.21
C ASN A 43 -15.28 5.63 12.43
N GLU A 44 -16.58 5.50 12.65
CA GLU A 44 -17.48 6.63 12.93
C GLU A 44 -17.13 7.42 14.22
N SER A 45 -16.34 6.84 15.13
CA SER A 45 -15.86 7.50 16.34
C SER A 45 -14.58 8.31 16.13
N GLY A 46 -13.94 8.18 14.96
CA GLY A 46 -12.66 8.81 14.63
C GLY A 46 -11.43 8.02 15.07
N ASP A 47 -11.57 6.77 15.49
CA ASP A 47 -10.41 5.88 15.70
C ASP A 47 -9.83 5.53 14.34
N ALA A 48 -8.63 6.01 14.05
CA ALA A 48 -8.01 5.90 12.74
C ALA A 48 -6.74 5.05 12.81
N ILE A 49 -6.50 4.28 11.75
CA ILE A 49 -5.30 3.49 11.55
C ILE A 49 -4.60 3.89 10.25
N GLY A 50 -3.34 3.52 10.12
CA GLY A 50 -2.57 3.88 8.96
C GLY A 50 -1.23 3.19 8.85
N ARG A 51 -0.33 3.85 8.12
CA ARG A 51 1.05 3.41 7.97
C ARG A 51 2.00 4.59 7.87
N VAL A 52 3.25 4.33 8.22
CA VAL A 52 4.39 5.18 7.92
C VAL A 52 5.31 4.46 6.95
N THR A 53 5.92 5.21 6.02
CA THR A 53 6.94 4.69 5.10
C THR A 53 8.18 5.60 5.10
N GLY A 54 9.32 5.05 4.68
CA GLY A 54 10.59 5.77 4.78
C GLY A 54 11.02 5.87 6.25
N LEU A 55 11.08 4.72 6.92
CA LEU A 55 11.54 4.60 8.29
C LEU A 55 13.00 5.05 8.41
N TYR A 56 13.29 5.77 9.49
CA TYR A 56 14.65 6.17 9.86
C TYR A 56 15.33 5.07 10.68
N ASN A 57 16.66 5.12 10.75
CA ASN A 57 17.49 4.23 11.58
C ASN A 57 17.22 2.73 11.31
N LEU A 58 17.03 2.36 10.04
CA LEU A 58 16.83 0.96 9.65
C LEU A 58 18.11 0.13 9.94
N PRO A 59 18.00 -1.04 10.58
CA PRO A 59 19.17 -1.83 10.91
C PRO A 59 19.74 -2.56 9.68
N VAL A 60 21.07 -2.53 9.53
CA VAL A 60 21.81 -3.22 8.48
C VAL A 60 22.75 -4.23 9.12
N ASP A 61 22.55 -5.52 8.84
CA ASP A 61 23.52 -6.57 9.18
C ASP A 61 24.52 -6.74 8.04
N ILE A 62 25.80 -6.53 8.34
CA ILE A 62 26.91 -6.71 7.39
C ILE A 62 27.75 -7.96 7.66
N SER A 63 27.47 -8.71 8.72
CA SER A 63 28.33 -9.82 9.18
C SER A 63 28.42 -11.00 8.20
N TYR A 64 27.55 -11.05 7.19
CA TYR A 64 27.52 -12.07 6.15
C TYR A 64 27.96 -11.54 4.77
N ILE A 65 28.25 -10.24 4.65
CA ILE A 65 28.60 -9.60 3.37
C ILE A 65 30.11 -9.72 3.16
N ASP A 66 30.52 -10.29 2.02
CA ASP A 66 31.91 -10.24 1.57
C ASP A 66 32.17 -8.92 0.81
N PHE A 67 32.88 -7.99 1.44
CA PHE A 67 33.20 -6.68 0.86
C PHE A 67 34.24 -6.75 -0.28
N GLN A 68 34.83 -7.91 -0.52
CA GLN A 68 35.67 -8.16 -1.70
C GLN A 68 34.89 -8.72 -2.88
N ASP A 69 33.60 -9.07 -2.69
CA ASP A 69 32.77 -9.58 -3.78
C ASP A 69 32.48 -8.50 -4.83
N SER A 70 32.52 -8.93 -6.09
CA SER A 70 32.33 -8.04 -7.23
C SER A 70 30.97 -7.34 -7.25
N THR A 71 29.93 -7.90 -6.61
CA THR A 71 28.60 -7.28 -6.60
C THR A 71 28.59 -5.98 -5.82
N ILE A 72 29.18 -5.94 -4.62
CA ILE A 72 29.20 -4.75 -3.77
C ILE A 72 30.26 -3.75 -4.25
N THR A 73 31.43 -4.21 -4.72
CA THR A 73 32.46 -3.30 -5.24
C THR A 73 31.99 -2.57 -6.50
N ASN A 74 31.32 -3.26 -7.43
CA ASN A 74 30.77 -2.63 -8.64
C ASN A 74 29.61 -1.67 -8.31
N TYR A 75 28.81 -2.00 -7.29
CA TYR A 75 27.73 -1.14 -6.81
C TYR A 75 28.31 0.16 -6.20
N TYR A 76 29.34 0.04 -5.37
CA TYR A 76 30.10 1.18 -4.82
C TYR A 76 30.72 2.06 -5.90
N ASP A 77 31.41 1.49 -6.88
CA ASP A 77 32.02 2.26 -7.98
C ASP A 77 30.96 3.00 -8.81
N THR A 78 29.79 2.40 -8.99
CA THR A 78 28.66 3.04 -9.68
C THR A 78 28.10 4.19 -8.86
N TYR A 79 27.90 3.98 -7.56
CA TYR A 79 27.41 5.00 -6.63
C TYR A 79 28.36 6.20 -6.59
N LYS A 80 29.66 5.94 -6.42
CA LYS A 80 30.71 6.96 -6.43
C LYS A 80 30.71 7.78 -7.72
N ARG A 81 30.63 7.13 -8.89
CA ARG A 81 30.58 7.83 -10.18
C ARG A 81 29.36 8.73 -10.32
N ILE A 82 28.20 8.34 -9.80
CA ILE A 82 26.98 9.17 -9.84
C ILE A 82 27.17 10.45 -9.03
N LEU A 83 27.85 10.38 -7.88
CA LEU A 83 28.17 11.56 -7.06
C LEU A 83 29.18 12.45 -7.78
N GLU A 84 30.23 11.87 -8.35
CA GLU A 84 31.23 12.62 -9.12
C GLU A 84 30.59 13.35 -10.32
N ASP A 85 29.64 12.72 -11.02
CA ASP A 85 28.86 13.33 -12.11
C ASP A 85 27.96 14.50 -11.61
N ARG A 86 27.64 14.54 -10.31
CA ARG A 86 26.90 15.61 -9.63
C ARG A 86 27.80 16.63 -8.92
N GLU A 87 29.12 16.52 -9.08
CA GLU A 87 30.12 17.33 -8.37
C GLU A 87 30.08 17.16 -6.83
N GLU A 88 29.57 16.03 -6.35
CA GLU A 88 29.51 15.64 -4.94
C GLU A 88 30.68 14.72 -4.57
N THR A 89 31.14 14.78 -3.31
CA THR A 89 32.24 13.95 -2.81
C THR A 89 31.69 12.88 -1.87
N ILE A 90 31.99 11.62 -2.16
CA ILE A 90 31.66 10.49 -1.27
C ILE A 90 32.40 10.61 0.07
N THR A 91 31.69 10.42 1.19
CA THR A 91 32.25 10.62 2.53
C THR A 91 32.82 9.37 3.20
N PHE A 92 32.56 8.18 2.64
CA PHE A 92 32.96 6.89 3.20
C PHE A 92 33.65 5.99 2.18
N THR A 93 34.29 4.92 2.67
CA THR A 93 34.78 3.78 1.89
C THR A 93 34.13 2.47 2.34
N LEU A 94 34.26 1.41 1.53
CA LEU A 94 33.80 0.08 1.95
C LEU A 94 34.51 -0.44 3.22
N ASP A 95 35.77 -0.05 3.43
CA ASP A 95 36.51 -0.40 4.66
C ASP A 95 35.95 0.31 5.90
N ASP A 96 35.49 1.56 5.75
CA ASP A 96 34.82 2.30 6.83
C ASP A 96 33.48 1.65 7.24
N ILE A 97 32.83 0.93 6.31
CA ILE A 97 31.65 0.12 6.57
C ILE A 97 32.03 -1.22 7.23
N GLU A 98 32.96 -1.96 6.64
CA GLU A 98 33.33 -3.32 7.07
C GLU A 98 34.02 -3.32 8.44
N ASN A 99 34.98 -2.40 8.64
CA ASN A 99 35.89 -2.38 9.76
C ASN A 99 35.76 -1.11 10.65
N GLY A 100 34.92 -0.16 10.26
CA GLY A 100 34.67 1.11 10.96
C GLY A 100 33.29 1.20 11.62
N ASP A 101 32.82 2.43 11.86
CA ASP A 101 31.50 2.72 12.44
C ASP A 101 30.56 3.48 11.49
N ALA A 102 30.93 3.57 10.20
CA ALA A 102 30.27 4.43 9.21
C ALA A 102 28.77 4.15 9.08
N LEU A 103 28.31 2.90 9.24
CA LEU A 103 26.87 2.59 9.21
C LEU A 103 26.04 3.25 10.30
N SER A 104 26.67 3.64 11.40
CA SER A 104 26.01 4.29 12.54
C SER A 104 26.31 5.78 12.67
N THR A 105 27.31 6.27 11.93
CA THR A 105 27.83 7.64 12.06
C THR A 105 27.73 8.46 10.77
N ASP A 106 27.58 7.79 9.61
CA ASP A 106 27.53 8.40 8.28
C ASP A 106 26.23 7.99 7.57
N SER A 107 25.34 8.97 7.35
CA SER A 107 24.03 8.72 6.75
C SER A 107 24.12 8.38 5.26
N GLU A 108 25.22 8.75 4.59
CA GLU A 108 25.52 8.38 3.21
C GLU A 108 25.90 6.90 3.11
N ALA A 109 26.79 6.43 3.99
CA ALA A 109 27.18 5.02 4.07
C ALA A 109 25.98 4.12 4.41
N HIS A 110 25.15 4.56 5.35
CA HIS A 110 23.92 3.86 5.72
C HIS A 110 22.91 3.80 4.54
N ASN A 111 22.67 4.93 3.85
CA ASN A 111 21.83 4.95 2.65
C ASN A 111 22.37 4.07 1.52
N PHE A 112 23.69 4.05 1.33
CA PHE A 112 24.36 3.19 0.36
C PHE A 112 24.04 1.71 0.61
N MET A 113 24.17 1.23 1.85
CA MET A 113 23.87 -0.16 2.18
C MET A 113 22.39 -0.51 2.05
N LEU A 114 21.50 0.38 2.48
CA LEU A 114 20.06 0.20 2.25
C LEU A 114 19.74 0.11 0.75
N GLY A 115 20.38 0.94 -0.08
CA GLY A 115 20.28 0.90 -1.53
C GLY A 115 20.82 -0.40 -2.14
N TYR A 116 21.96 -0.89 -1.66
CA TYR A 116 22.55 -2.15 -2.10
C TYR A 116 21.63 -3.34 -1.79
N LEU A 117 21.11 -3.43 -0.56
CA LEU A 117 20.22 -4.51 -0.12
C LEU A 117 18.85 -4.46 -0.81
N SER A 118 18.34 -3.26 -1.10
CA SER A 118 17.07 -3.07 -1.82
C SER A 118 17.21 -3.14 -3.35
N SER A 119 18.43 -3.28 -3.88
CA SER A 119 18.64 -3.45 -5.32
C SER A 119 17.91 -4.69 -5.85
N GLY A 120 17.52 -4.68 -7.13
CA GLY A 120 16.71 -5.77 -7.71
C GLY A 120 17.35 -7.16 -7.58
N THR A 121 18.68 -7.24 -7.60
CA THR A 121 19.42 -8.51 -7.40
C THR A 121 19.36 -8.97 -5.94
N GLN A 122 19.69 -8.10 -4.98
CA GLN A 122 19.80 -8.51 -3.57
C GLN A 122 18.45 -8.65 -2.88
N SER A 123 17.50 -7.80 -3.23
CA SER A 123 16.11 -7.93 -2.74
C SER A 123 15.45 -9.24 -3.21
N ALA A 124 15.85 -9.80 -4.35
CA ALA A 124 15.38 -11.11 -4.83
C ALA A 124 16.15 -12.32 -4.25
N SER A 125 17.43 -12.15 -3.87
CA SER A 125 18.27 -13.24 -3.37
C SER A 125 17.99 -13.59 -1.91
N ALA A 126 17.73 -14.86 -1.58
CA ALA A 126 17.52 -15.27 -0.20
C ALA A 126 18.79 -15.22 0.66
N GLU A 127 19.95 -14.95 0.08
CA GLU A 127 21.23 -14.85 0.80
C GLU A 127 21.45 -13.46 1.42
N PHE A 128 20.59 -12.48 1.11
CA PHE A 128 20.69 -11.11 1.60
C PHE A 128 19.52 -10.73 2.52
N GLN A 129 19.83 -9.91 3.51
CA GLN A 129 18.88 -9.39 4.49
C GLN A 129 17.72 -8.70 3.77
N LYS A 130 16.51 -8.95 4.29
CA LYS A 130 15.29 -8.31 3.81
C LYS A 130 14.93 -7.17 4.73
N ILE A 131 14.81 -5.98 4.15
CA ILE A 131 14.51 -4.76 4.87
C ILE A 131 13.19 -4.20 4.36
N SER A 132 12.31 -3.85 5.29
CA SER A 132 11.02 -3.23 5.10
C SER A 132 11.07 -1.83 5.72
N SER A 133 10.80 -0.81 4.90
CA SER A 133 10.73 0.59 5.33
C SER A 133 9.28 1.03 5.52
N VAL A 134 8.45 0.14 6.11
CA VAL A 134 7.02 0.37 6.35
C VAL A 134 6.61 -0.18 7.71
N ALA A 135 5.86 0.60 8.48
CA ALA A 135 5.24 0.18 9.74
C ALA A 135 3.78 0.59 9.81
N GLY A 136 2.97 -0.18 10.54
CA GLY A 136 1.58 0.17 10.84
C GLY A 136 1.51 1.29 11.87
N LEU A 137 0.42 2.06 11.84
CA LEU A 137 0.14 3.12 12.79
C LEU A 137 -1.26 3.02 13.36
N GLU A 138 -1.39 3.39 14.63
CA GLU A 138 -2.64 3.77 15.27
C GLU A 138 -2.58 5.27 15.58
N PHE A 139 -3.58 6.03 15.12
CA PHE A 139 -3.70 7.45 15.42
C PHE A 139 -4.57 7.64 16.66
N THR A 140 -4.03 8.34 17.64
CA THR A 140 -4.78 8.86 18.78
C THR A 140 -5.06 10.35 18.56
N GLY A 141 -5.85 10.97 19.44
CA GLY A 141 -6.10 12.42 19.36
C GLY A 141 -4.84 13.30 19.45
N THR A 142 -3.69 12.76 19.88
CA THR A 142 -2.45 13.53 20.08
C THR A 142 -1.17 12.88 19.57
N SER A 143 -1.17 11.60 19.19
CA SER A 143 0.02 10.87 18.75
C SER A 143 -0.30 9.86 17.65
N ALA A 144 0.70 9.51 16.85
CA ALA A 144 0.66 8.33 15.99
C ALA A 144 1.63 7.29 16.57
N ASN A 145 1.10 6.14 16.97
CA ASN A 145 1.85 5.09 17.64
C ASN A 145 2.15 3.96 16.65
N GLU A 146 3.37 3.42 16.68
CA GLU A 146 3.74 2.26 15.88
C GLU A 146 2.93 1.02 16.29
N VAL A 147 2.44 0.30 15.29
CA VAL A 147 1.86 -1.04 15.46
C VAL A 147 2.72 -2.02 14.68
N ASP A 148 3.57 -2.76 15.39
CA ASP A 148 4.22 -3.96 14.88
C ASP A 148 3.18 -5.09 14.82
N ILE A 149 3.14 -5.88 13.74
CA ILE A 149 2.22 -7.02 13.66
C ILE A 149 2.93 -8.32 14.09
N PHE A 150 3.94 -8.73 13.32
CA PHE A 150 4.71 -9.97 13.51
C PHE A 150 6.22 -9.75 13.58
N ASP A 151 6.68 -8.49 13.63
CA ASP A 151 8.11 -8.22 13.77
C ASP A 151 8.61 -8.67 15.15
N ILE A 152 9.89 -9.02 15.24
CA ILE A 152 10.51 -9.53 16.46
C ILE A 152 11.85 -8.83 16.67
N GLU A 153 12.34 -8.84 17.92
CA GLU A 153 13.71 -8.42 18.20
C GLU A 153 14.72 -9.29 17.45
N SER A 154 15.68 -8.65 16.80
CA SER A 154 16.74 -9.34 16.08
C SER A 154 17.78 -9.90 17.05
N PRO A 155 18.29 -11.12 16.82
CA PRO A 155 19.46 -11.63 17.54
C PRO A 155 20.78 -11.05 17.01
N ASP A 156 20.78 -10.48 15.80
CA ASP A 156 21.98 -10.05 15.07
C ASP A 156 22.32 -8.57 15.28
N TYR A 157 21.35 -7.74 15.68
CA TYR A 157 21.49 -6.31 15.93
C TYR A 157 20.43 -5.80 16.91
N ALA A 158 20.61 -4.59 17.44
CA ALA A 158 19.63 -3.99 18.34
C ALA A 158 18.35 -3.56 17.61
N GLY A 159 17.20 -3.94 18.14
CA GLY A 159 15.87 -3.57 17.63
C GLY A 159 15.21 -4.65 16.80
N LEU A 160 14.06 -4.29 16.23
CA LEU A 160 13.23 -5.19 15.42
C LEU A 160 13.94 -5.64 14.15
N THR A 161 13.61 -6.83 13.64
CA THR A 161 14.20 -7.33 12.38
C THR A 161 13.95 -6.38 11.21
N ARG A 162 12.86 -5.58 11.23
CA ARG A 162 12.44 -4.70 10.12
C ARG A 162 12.35 -5.47 8.81
N SER A 163 11.92 -6.74 8.88
CA SER A 163 11.91 -7.66 7.74
C SER A 163 10.51 -8.16 7.37
N VAL A 164 9.49 -7.66 8.07
CA VAL A 164 8.09 -8.04 7.86
C VAL A 164 7.38 -7.06 6.92
N SER A 165 6.42 -7.59 6.16
CA SER A 165 5.34 -6.77 5.60
C SER A 165 4.34 -6.47 6.71
N ASN A 166 3.90 -5.22 6.82
CA ASN A 166 2.87 -4.80 7.77
C ASN A 166 1.79 -4.02 7.02
N ALA A 167 0.53 -4.42 7.19
CA ALA A 167 -0.61 -3.69 6.65
C ALA A 167 -1.76 -3.72 7.68
N MET A 168 -2.06 -2.56 8.26
CA MET A 168 -3.32 -2.31 8.96
C MET A 168 -4.38 -2.00 7.90
N THR A 169 -5.54 -2.66 7.93
CA THR A 169 -6.49 -2.59 6.81
C THR A 169 -7.85 -2.00 7.18
N ALA A 170 -8.41 -2.33 8.35
CA ALA A 170 -9.70 -1.79 8.77
C ALA A 170 -9.84 -1.70 10.29
N VAL A 171 -10.77 -0.86 10.76
CA VAL A 171 -11.08 -0.63 12.17
C VAL A 171 -12.60 -0.62 12.42
N ALA A 172 -13.04 -1.46 13.34
CA ALA A 172 -14.44 -1.58 13.75
C ALA A 172 -14.88 -0.41 14.64
N ALA A 173 -16.20 -0.30 14.86
CA ALA A 173 -16.83 0.77 15.62
C ALA A 173 -16.36 0.92 17.09
N ASP A 174 -15.76 -0.12 17.67
CA ASP A 174 -15.23 -0.11 19.04
C ASP A 174 -13.71 0.08 19.12
N GLY A 175 -13.07 0.35 17.98
CA GLY A 175 -11.61 0.51 17.85
C GLY A 175 -10.86 -0.81 17.62
N THR A 176 -11.55 -1.95 17.51
CA THR A 176 -10.90 -3.21 17.11
C THR A 176 -10.37 -3.10 15.69
N ALA A 177 -9.06 -3.27 15.52
CA ALA A 177 -8.43 -3.19 14.21
C ALA A 177 -8.13 -4.58 13.64
N VAL A 178 -8.07 -4.67 12.32
CA VAL A 178 -7.56 -5.82 11.58
C VAL A 178 -6.47 -5.43 10.61
N GLY A 179 -5.68 -6.42 10.23
CA GLY A 179 -4.64 -6.26 9.25
C GLY A 179 -4.01 -7.59 8.89
N TRP A 180 -2.85 -7.52 8.26
CA TRP A 180 -2.05 -8.69 7.96
C TRP A 180 -0.56 -8.35 7.92
N GLY A 181 0.26 -9.38 8.13
CA GLY A 181 1.70 -9.26 7.99
C GLY A 181 2.37 -10.57 7.65
N SER A 182 3.62 -10.49 7.19
CA SER A 182 4.44 -11.67 6.93
C SER A 182 5.13 -12.17 8.20
N ALA A 183 5.61 -13.42 8.20
CA ALA A 183 6.59 -13.82 9.20
C ALA A 183 7.89 -12.99 9.07
N PRO A 184 8.60 -12.73 10.17
CA PRO A 184 9.93 -12.13 10.12
C PRO A 184 10.92 -13.09 9.47
N PHE A 185 11.91 -12.55 8.78
CA PHE A 185 13.04 -13.33 8.30
C PHE A 185 13.97 -13.70 9.45
N LYS A 186 14.47 -14.93 9.40
CA LYS A 186 15.48 -15.47 10.31
C LYS A 186 16.71 -15.82 9.49
N LYS A 187 17.87 -15.47 10.02
CA LYS A 187 19.16 -15.82 9.46
C LYS A 187 19.51 -17.26 9.82
N ILE A 188 19.83 -18.08 8.82
CA ILE A 188 20.29 -19.45 8.97
C ILE A 188 21.56 -19.70 8.15
N THR A 189 22.24 -20.81 8.45
CA THR A 189 23.32 -21.32 7.60
C THR A 189 22.90 -22.62 6.95
N PHE A 190 23.28 -22.81 5.69
CA PHE A 190 22.96 -24.01 4.91
C PHE A 190 24.13 -24.32 3.98
N THR A 191 24.44 -25.61 3.82
CA THR A 191 25.51 -26.07 2.92
C THR A 191 24.86 -26.81 1.76
N PRO A 192 24.86 -26.22 0.54
CA PRO A 192 24.32 -26.89 -0.64
C PRO A 192 24.99 -28.23 -0.93
N GLU A 193 24.23 -29.18 -1.48
CA GLU A 193 24.75 -30.51 -1.81
C GLU A 193 25.92 -30.40 -2.81
N GLY A 194 27.04 -31.00 -2.48
CA GLY A 194 28.26 -30.96 -3.30
C GLY A 194 29.12 -29.71 -3.09
N GLU A 195 28.69 -28.75 -2.28
CA GLU A 195 29.53 -27.65 -1.78
C GLU A 195 30.16 -28.01 -0.43
N SER A 196 31.31 -27.41 -0.11
CA SER A 196 32.00 -27.62 1.17
C SER A 196 31.80 -26.47 2.16
N GLU A 197 31.33 -25.32 1.69
CA GLU A 197 31.17 -24.11 2.50
C GLU A 197 29.70 -23.84 2.77
N ALA A 198 29.38 -23.45 4.00
CA ALA A 198 28.03 -23.01 4.34
C ALA A 198 27.80 -21.58 3.85
N LYS A 199 26.60 -21.31 3.34
CA LYS A 199 26.11 -19.98 2.97
C LYS A 199 25.08 -19.50 3.97
N THR A 200 24.92 -18.18 4.04
CA THR A 200 23.86 -17.55 4.84
C THR A 200 22.59 -17.47 4.01
N TYR A 201 21.45 -17.82 4.60
CA TYR A 201 20.12 -17.63 4.01
C TYR A 201 19.19 -16.94 5.00
N PHE A 202 18.27 -16.15 4.47
CA PHE A 202 17.16 -15.52 5.17
C PHE A 202 15.88 -16.26 4.82
N VAL A 203 15.30 -16.94 5.81
CA VAL A 203 14.08 -17.75 5.65
C VAL A 203 12.94 -17.19 6.50
N ARG A 204 11.69 -17.45 6.10
CA ARG A 204 10.50 -17.06 6.85
C ARG A 204 9.46 -18.18 6.86
N ASP A 205 8.66 -18.23 7.91
CA ASP A 205 7.73 -19.35 8.16
C ASP A 205 6.46 -19.27 7.28
N TRP A 206 5.98 -18.06 6.93
CA TRP A 206 4.82 -17.85 6.05
C TRP A 206 4.87 -16.51 5.32
N HIS A 207 4.13 -16.42 4.21
CA HIS A 207 4.03 -15.20 3.40
C HIS A 207 3.14 -14.13 4.03
N ALA A 208 1.96 -14.50 4.51
CA ALA A 208 1.03 -13.58 5.14
C ALA A 208 0.10 -14.31 6.12
N ARG A 209 -0.18 -13.65 7.24
CA ARG A 209 -1.22 -14.01 8.20
C ARG A 209 -2.13 -12.82 8.49
N GLY A 210 -3.43 -13.07 8.56
CA GLY A 210 -4.39 -12.08 9.03
C GLY A 210 -4.30 -11.96 10.54
N ILE A 211 -4.64 -10.79 11.08
CA ILE A 211 -4.63 -10.54 12.52
C ILE A 211 -5.80 -9.65 12.92
N VAL A 212 -6.32 -9.89 14.12
CA VAL A 212 -7.23 -8.99 14.85
C VAL A 212 -6.49 -8.44 16.06
N ILE A 213 -6.60 -7.14 16.29
CA ILE A 213 -5.99 -6.42 17.40
C ILE A 213 -7.11 -5.67 18.13
N SER A 214 -7.47 -6.13 19.33
CA SER A 214 -8.47 -5.43 20.16
C SER A 214 -7.91 -4.10 20.69
N PRO A 215 -8.77 -3.14 21.11
CA PRO A 215 -8.33 -1.92 21.79
C PRO A 215 -7.51 -2.18 23.06
N GLY A 216 -7.74 -3.34 23.71
CA GLY A 216 -6.97 -3.77 24.89
C GLY A 216 -5.62 -4.41 24.57
N GLY A 217 -5.18 -4.43 23.30
CA GLY A 217 -3.92 -5.01 22.86
C GLY A 217 -3.92 -6.54 22.69
N LYS A 218 -5.05 -7.23 22.90
CA LYS A 218 -5.16 -8.66 22.58
C LYS A 218 -4.99 -8.85 21.06
N ARG A 219 -4.05 -9.70 20.67
CA ARG A 219 -3.75 -10.07 19.29
C ARG A 219 -4.27 -11.49 19.00
N VAL A 220 -4.97 -11.68 17.89
CA VAL A 220 -5.51 -12.98 17.43
C VAL A 220 -5.11 -13.19 15.98
N VAL A 221 -4.30 -14.22 15.74
CA VAL A 221 -3.90 -14.62 14.39
C VAL A 221 -5.07 -15.36 13.73
N LEU A 222 -5.34 -15.00 12.48
CA LEU A 222 -6.40 -15.60 11.67
C LEU A 222 -5.79 -16.65 10.76
N ASP A 223 -5.81 -17.90 11.20
CA ASP A 223 -5.29 -18.99 10.37
C ASP A 223 -6.22 -19.31 9.20
N PRO A 224 -5.66 -19.66 8.02
CA PRO A 224 -6.43 -20.23 6.92
C PRO A 224 -6.84 -21.68 7.22
N SER A 225 -7.78 -22.22 6.44
CA SER A 225 -8.16 -23.63 6.53
C SER A 225 -7.07 -24.58 6.03
N PHE A 226 -6.24 -24.12 5.09
CA PHE A 226 -5.09 -24.86 4.58
C PHE A 226 -3.77 -24.19 5.00
N THR A 227 -2.94 -24.91 5.76
CA THR A 227 -1.74 -24.38 6.43
C THR A 227 -0.41 -25.03 6.01
N GLU A 228 -0.43 -26.01 5.09
CA GLU A 228 0.81 -26.61 4.59
C GLU A 228 1.68 -25.55 3.89
N TYR A 229 3.00 -25.73 3.97
CA TYR A 229 4.00 -24.77 3.47
C TYR A 229 3.85 -23.34 4.00
N GLY A 230 3.26 -23.22 5.19
CA GLY A 230 3.01 -21.96 5.87
C GLY A 230 1.62 -21.39 5.59
N GLY A 231 0.89 -21.83 4.56
CA GLY A 231 -0.43 -21.28 4.20
C GLY A 231 -0.44 -19.78 3.92
N TYR A 232 -1.62 -19.23 3.63
CA TYR A 232 -1.81 -17.81 3.35
C TYR A 232 -3.14 -17.31 3.90
N SER A 233 -3.12 -16.17 4.58
CA SER A 233 -4.35 -15.46 4.94
C SER A 233 -4.08 -13.96 5.08
N ILE A 234 -5.05 -13.14 4.71
CA ILE A 234 -5.07 -11.70 4.99
C ILE A 234 -6.46 -11.31 5.47
N ALA A 235 -6.54 -10.35 6.40
CA ALA A 235 -7.77 -9.63 6.69
C ALA A 235 -7.77 -8.33 5.87
N SER A 236 -8.93 -7.99 5.31
CA SER A 236 -9.14 -6.78 4.54
C SER A 236 -10.12 -5.84 5.25
N ASP A 237 -11.17 -6.39 5.86
CA ASP A 237 -12.18 -5.59 6.55
C ASP A 237 -12.75 -6.30 7.79
N ILE A 238 -13.32 -5.50 8.70
CA ILE A 238 -13.97 -5.95 9.93
C ILE A 238 -15.24 -5.14 10.22
N THR A 239 -16.30 -5.83 10.61
CA THR A 239 -17.50 -5.17 11.15
C THR A 239 -17.93 -5.77 12.48
N LEU A 240 -18.41 -4.91 13.38
CA LEU A 240 -19.02 -5.29 14.66
C LEU A 240 -20.53 -5.40 14.46
N THR A 241 -21.06 -6.59 14.68
CA THR A 241 -22.49 -6.90 14.58
C THR A 241 -23.27 -6.37 15.78
N ASP A 242 -24.59 -6.21 15.62
CA ASP A 242 -25.49 -5.80 16.72
C ASP A 242 -25.52 -6.83 17.87
N GLU A 243 -25.24 -8.11 17.57
CA GLU A 243 -25.10 -9.18 18.56
C GLU A 243 -23.76 -9.14 19.33
N GLY A 244 -22.83 -8.26 18.93
CA GLY A 244 -21.52 -8.09 19.57
C GLY A 244 -20.45 -9.07 19.10
N ASN A 245 -20.67 -9.78 17.98
CA ASN A 245 -19.66 -10.58 17.30
C ASN A 245 -18.94 -9.74 16.24
N TYR A 246 -17.71 -10.12 15.91
CA TYR A 246 -16.95 -9.53 14.81
C TYR A 246 -17.02 -10.43 13.58
N LEU A 247 -17.31 -9.83 12.42
CA LEU A 247 -17.13 -10.48 11.12
C LEU A 247 -15.88 -9.88 10.48
N VAL A 248 -14.89 -10.73 10.21
CA VAL A 248 -13.66 -10.34 9.53
C VAL A 248 -13.63 -11.02 8.19
N VAL A 249 -13.39 -10.27 7.12
CA VAL A 249 -13.27 -10.83 5.76
C VAL A 249 -11.91 -10.55 5.15
N GLY A 250 -11.55 -11.35 4.16
CA GLY A 250 -10.35 -11.16 3.38
C GLY A 250 -10.14 -12.30 2.41
N GLN A 251 -8.93 -12.87 2.43
CA GLN A 251 -8.55 -13.98 1.57
C GLN A 251 -7.77 -15.03 2.37
N ALA A 252 -8.02 -16.31 2.11
CA ALA A 252 -7.33 -17.42 2.76
C ALA A 252 -7.02 -18.57 1.79
N SER A 253 -5.95 -19.32 2.05
CA SER A 253 -5.64 -20.56 1.36
C SER A 253 -6.59 -21.68 1.79
N VAL A 254 -7.10 -22.41 0.79
CA VAL A 254 -7.99 -23.58 1.00
C VAL A 254 -7.41 -24.88 0.44
N GLY A 255 -6.26 -24.81 -0.23
CA GLY A 255 -5.57 -25.96 -0.80
C GLY A 255 -4.43 -25.57 -1.72
N LEU A 256 -3.85 -26.59 -2.37
CA LEU A 256 -2.88 -26.44 -3.47
C LEU A 256 -3.46 -27.04 -4.74
N SER A 257 -3.18 -26.38 -5.87
CA SER A 257 -3.44 -26.95 -7.19
C SER A 257 -2.47 -28.10 -7.52
N GLU A 258 -2.81 -28.98 -8.46
CA GLU A 258 -1.93 -30.10 -8.85
C GLU A 258 -0.58 -29.61 -9.40
N ASN A 259 -0.59 -28.55 -10.22
CA ASN A 259 0.66 -27.95 -10.72
C ASN A 259 1.50 -27.38 -9.58
N SER A 260 0.87 -26.78 -8.56
CA SER A 260 1.59 -26.26 -7.40
C SER A 260 2.19 -27.38 -6.55
N GLN A 261 1.47 -28.48 -6.34
CA GLN A 261 1.99 -29.65 -5.62
C GLN A 261 3.20 -30.26 -6.34
N THR A 262 3.09 -30.43 -7.66
CA THR A 262 4.18 -30.91 -8.50
C THR A 262 5.38 -29.97 -8.44
N THR A 263 5.14 -28.65 -8.57
CA THR A 263 6.20 -27.63 -8.52
C THR A 263 6.97 -27.68 -7.20
N ILE A 264 6.28 -27.81 -6.07
CA ILE A 264 6.93 -27.86 -4.76
C ILE A 264 7.67 -29.19 -4.59
N THR A 265 7.02 -30.31 -4.89
CA THR A 265 7.60 -31.65 -4.69
C THR A 265 8.83 -31.91 -5.57
N ASP A 266 8.82 -31.40 -6.80
CA ASP A 266 9.91 -31.64 -7.76
C ASP A 266 11.09 -30.66 -7.58
N ASN A 267 10.85 -29.44 -7.08
CA ASN A 267 11.89 -28.39 -7.04
C ASN A 267 12.39 -28.04 -5.63
N CYS A 268 11.58 -28.22 -4.59
CA CYS A 268 11.94 -27.84 -3.22
C CYS A 268 12.45 -29.05 -2.45
N ASP A 269 13.67 -29.50 -2.77
CA ASP A 269 14.23 -30.78 -2.31
C ASP A 269 15.38 -30.67 -1.29
N ASP A 270 15.63 -29.45 -0.78
CA ASP A 270 16.65 -29.14 0.23
C ASP A 270 18.10 -29.50 -0.19
N LYS A 271 18.40 -29.45 -1.49
CA LYS A 271 19.75 -29.70 -2.02
C LYS A 271 20.52 -28.44 -2.36
N ASP A 272 19.99 -27.63 -3.27
CA ASP A 272 20.69 -26.43 -3.75
C ASP A 272 20.47 -25.22 -2.81
N GLU A 273 19.35 -25.22 -2.08
CA GLU A 273 18.97 -24.21 -1.11
C GLU A 273 17.99 -24.78 -0.08
N PRO A 274 17.76 -24.11 1.06
CA PRO A 274 16.77 -24.56 2.03
C PRO A 274 15.37 -24.69 1.42
N GLU A 275 14.62 -25.74 1.76
CA GLU A 275 13.24 -25.95 1.29
C GLU A 275 12.36 -24.69 1.50
N ALA A 276 12.49 -24.04 2.66
CA ALA A 276 11.77 -22.82 2.99
C ALA A 276 12.09 -21.64 2.06
N VAL A 277 13.31 -21.55 1.51
CA VAL A 277 13.67 -20.54 0.50
C VAL A 277 12.95 -20.82 -0.81
N CYS A 278 12.96 -22.08 -1.25
CA CYS A 278 12.29 -22.48 -2.48
C CYS A 278 10.79 -22.20 -2.41
N ILE A 279 10.13 -22.57 -1.30
CA ILE A 279 8.71 -22.27 -1.05
C ILE A 279 8.45 -20.76 -1.04
N TRP A 280 9.30 -20.00 -0.33
CA TRP A 280 9.17 -18.54 -0.28
C TRP A 280 9.24 -17.90 -1.68
N ARG A 281 10.09 -18.41 -2.58
CA ARG A 281 10.17 -17.88 -3.95
C ARG A 281 8.92 -18.14 -4.78
N GLN A 282 8.16 -19.21 -4.50
CA GLN A 282 6.91 -19.46 -5.21
C GLN A 282 5.81 -18.46 -4.83
N GLY A 283 5.93 -17.82 -3.65
CA GLY A 283 5.00 -16.80 -3.21
C GLY A 283 3.61 -17.35 -2.89
N ARG A 284 2.62 -16.46 -2.84
CA ARG A 284 1.21 -16.86 -2.63
C ARG A 284 0.60 -17.62 -3.82
N GLY A 285 1.27 -17.59 -4.98
CA GLY A 285 0.74 -18.11 -6.25
C GLY A 285 0.67 -19.63 -6.33
N VAL A 286 1.05 -20.35 -5.28
CA VAL A 286 0.90 -21.81 -5.18
C VAL A 286 -0.45 -22.23 -4.59
N TYR A 287 -1.10 -21.34 -3.85
CA TYR A 287 -2.31 -21.67 -3.13
C TYR A 287 -3.55 -21.41 -3.96
N ASP A 288 -4.53 -22.31 -3.84
CA ASP A 288 -5.91 -21.94 -4.10
C ASP A 288 -6.36 -20.96 -3.02
N LEU A 289 -6.65 -19.73 -3.41
CA LEU A 289 -7.08 -18.68 -2.49
C LEU A 289 -8.57 -18.42 -2.65
N ARG A 290 -9.26 -18.22 -1.53
CA ARG A 290 -10.68 -17.92 -1.49
C ARG A 290 -10.95 -16.66 -0.70
N ALA A 291 -11.99 -15.94 -1.10
CA ALA A 291 -12.68 -15.00 -0.24
C ALA A 291 -13.11 -15.75 1.01
N TYR A 292 -12.75 -15.23 2.17
CA TYR A 292 -12.84 -15.98 3.42
C TYR A 292 -13.34 -15.10 4.54
N GLN A 293 -14.08 -15.68 5.47
CA GLN A 293 -14.61 -15.01 6.65
C GLN A 293 -14.21 -15.73 7.92
N TRP A 294 -13.80 -14.97 8.93
CA TRP A 294 -13.64 -15.41 10.31
C TRP A 294 -14.67 -14.68 11.17
N THR A 295 -15.39 -15.41 12.02
CA THR A 295 -16.30 -14.84 13.00
C THR A 295 -15.71 -15.00 14.38
N LEU A 296 -15.57 -13.89 15.11
CA LEU A 296 -15.06 -13.88 16.47
C LEU A 296 -16.17 -13.47 17.44
N ASP A 297 -16.17 -14.09 18.62
CA ASP A 297 -17.02 -13.64 19.72
C ASP A 297 -16.48 -12.35 20.38
N LYS A 298 -17.27 -11.77 21.29
CA LYS A 298 -16.90 -10.59 22.09
C LYS A 298 -15.60 -10.72 22.91
N ASP A 299 -15.15 -11.96 23.14
CA ASP A 299 -13.93 -12.26 23.88
C ASP A 299 -12.77 -12.54 22.90
N PHE A 300 -12.95 -12.28 21.60
CA PHE A 300 -12.01 -12.51 20.49
C PHE A 300 -11.61 -13.97 20.31
N ASN A 301 -12.49 -14.92 20.59
CA ASN A 301 -12.29 -16.31 20.16
C ASN A 301 -12.87 -16.48 18.77
N VAL A 302 -12.12 -17.09 17.85
CA VAL A 302 -12.66 -17.51 16.54
C VAL A 302 -13.67 -18.63 16.78
N ILE A 303 -14.94 -18.36 16.54
CA ILE A 303 -16.04 -19.30 16.76
C ILE A 303 -16.52 -19.97 15.46
N GLU A 304 -16.24 -19.36 14.31
CA GLU A 304 -16.57 -19.90 13.00
C GLU A 304 -15.59 -19.38 11.94
N THR A 305 -15.33 -20.20 10.92
CA THR A 305 -14.63 -19.80 9.71
C THR A 305 -15.39 -20.30 8.49
N LYS A 306 -15.45 -19.49 7.42
CA LYS A 306 -16.27 -19.78 6.24
C LYS A 306 -15.55 -19.41 4.96
N ASP A 307 -15.47 -20.36 4.03
CA ASP A 307 -15.18 -20.08 2.62
C ASP A 307 -16.41 -19.39 2.00
N LEU A 308 -16.22 -18.17 1.51
CA LEU A 308 -17.29 -17.37 0.90
C LEU A 308 -17.55 -17.79 -0.55
N GLY A 309 -16.63 -18.53 -1.17
CA GLY A 309 -16.77 -19.12 -2.49
C GLY A 309 -15.93 -18.45 -3.57
N ILE A 310 -16.15 -18.91 -4.79
CA ILE A 310 -15.51 -18.44 -6.02
C ILE A 310 -16.52 -18.50 -7.17
N GLY A 311 -16.39 -17.62 -8.16
CA GLY A 311 -17.36 -17.48 -9.26
C GLY A 311 -17.24 -18.53 -10.36
N LEU A 312 -16.62 -19.68 -10.10
CA LEU A 312 -16.45 -20.77 -11.04
C LEU A 312 -16.49 -22.13 -10.35
N GLU A 313 -16.82 -23.16 -11.12
CA GLU A 313 -16.61 -24.56 -10.75
C GLU A 313 -15.32 -25.07 -11.41
N ARG A 314 -14.35 -25.61 -10.67
CA ARG A 314 -13.11 -26.13 -11.29
C ARG A 314 -13.44 -27.32 -12.19
N LYS A 315 -12.88 -27.35 -13.41
CA LYS A 315 -12.95 -28.51 -14.31
C LYS A 315 -11.82 -29.50 -14.00
N ASP A 316 -12.02 -30.77 -14.35
CA ASP A 316 -11.08 -31.86 -14.07
C ASP A 316 -9.70 -31.69 -14.74
N ASP A 317 -9.58 -30.86 -15.78
CA ASP A 317 -8.35 -30.57 -16.53
C ASP A 317 -7.68 -29.24 -16.14
N GLU A 318 -8.16 -28.57 -15.08
CA GLU A 318 -7.66 -27.29 -14.60
C GLU A 318 -6.74 -27.46 -13.38
N ASP A 319 -5.45 -27.61 -13.64
CA ASP A 319 -4.43 -27.90 -12.61
C ASP A 319 -3.81 -26.65 -11.98
N ASN A 320 -4.26 -25.45 -12.36
CA ASN A 320 -3.73 -24.18 -11.87
C ASN A 320 -4.53 -23.62 -10.69
N PRO A 321 -3.92 -22.79 -9.82
CA PRO A 321 -4.61 -22.15 -8.72
C PRO A 321 -5.62 -21.10 -9.19
N PHE A 322 -6.73 -21.00 -8.47
CA PHE A 322 -7.73 -19.96 -8.66
C PHE A 322 -7.88 -19.08 -7.42
N TYR A 323 -8.34 -17.86 -7.65
CA TYR A 323 -8.34 -16.79 -6.67
C TYR A 323 -9.72 -16.14 -6.56
N SER A 324 -10.13 -15.88 -5.33
CA SER A 324 -11.18 -14.92 -4.99
C SER A 324 -10.78 -14.14 -3.73
N SER A 325 -11.30 -12.93 -3.57
CA SER A 325 -11.01 -12.05 -2.44
C SER A 325 -12.27 -11.28 -2.01
N ALA A 326 -12.43 -11.07 -0.71
CA ALA A 326 -13.36 -10.10 -0.14
C ALA A 326 -12.58 -8.88 0.35
N TYR A 327 -13.09 -7.68 0.08
CA TYR A 327 -12.47 -6.40 0.42
C TYR A 327 -13.24 -5.63 1.50
N ALA A 328 -14.57 -5.74 1.54
CA ALA A 328 -15.41 -5.11 2.56
C ALA A 328 -16.61 -6.00 2.95
N ILE A 329 -17.20 -5.75 4.12
CA ILE A 329 -18.39 -6.43 4.65
C ILE A 329 -19.28 -5.45 5.44
N ASN A 330 -20.58 -5.44 5.15
CA ASN A 330 -21.54 -4.66 5.94
C ASN A 330 -22.13 -5.45 7.11
N LYS A 331 -22.91 -4.78 7.97
CA LYS A 331 -23.53 -5.41 9.16
C LYS A 331 -24.53 -6.52 8.83
N ALA A 332 -25.06 -6.55 7.60
CA ALA A 332 -25.93 -7.64 7.13
C ALA A 332 -25.13 -8.91 6.78
N GLY A 333 -23.80 -8.88 6.85
CA GLY A 333 -22.92 -10.00 6.53
C GLY A 333 -22.73 -10.20 5.02
N ILE A 334 -23.02 -9.18 4.21
CA ILE A 334 -22.79 -9.21 2.76
C ILE A 334 -21.37 -8.71 2.52
N ALA A 335 -20.51 -9.61 2.01
CA ALA A 335 -19.15 -9.28 1.66
C ALA A 335 -19.06 -8.92 0.16
N VAL A 336 -18.20 -7.96 -0.18
CA VAL A 336 -17.93 -7.55 -1.57
C VAL A 336 -16.46 -7.73 -1.91
N GLY A 337 -16.15 -7.90 -3.19
CA GLY A 337 -14.78 -8.05 -3.64
C GLY A 337 -14.69 -8.44 -5.09
N ARG A 338 -13.84 -9.42 -5.39
CA ARG A 338 -13.65 -9.91 -6.76
C ARG A 338 -13.34 -11.40 -6.82
N SER A 339 -13.64 -12.01 -7.95
CA SER A 339 -13.48 -13.46 -8.12
C SER A 339 -13.10 -13.84 -9.54
N ARG A 340 -12.37 -14.95 -9.67
CA ARG A 340 -12.28 -15.67 -10.95
C ARG A 340 -13.66 -16.20 -11.32
N VAL A 341 -14.07 -15.95 -12.56
CA VAL A 341 -15.39 -16.36 -13.06
C VAL A 341 -15.31 -17.16 -14.35
N ARG A 342 -16.37 -17.93 -14.60
CA ARG A 342 -16.65 -18.54 -15.90
C ARG A 342 -17.94 -17.97 -16.48
N ILE A 343 -17.90 -17.57 -17.75
CA ILE A 343 -19.08 -17.03 -18.48
C ILE A 343 -19.18 -17.77 -19.80
N ASP A 344 -20.38 -18.31 -20.09
CA ASP A 344 -20.64 -19.17 -21.25
C ASP A 344 -19.61 -20.30 -21.40
N ASP A 345 -19.28 -20.93 -20.27
CA ASP A 345 -18.29 -22.00 -20.14
C ASP A 345 -16.81 -21.60 -20.44
N SER A 346 -16.55 -20.31 -20.68
CA SER A 346 -15.20 -19.77 -20.89
C SER A 346 -14.63 -19.15 -19.62
N LEU A 347 -13.44 -19.62 -19.21
CA LEU A 347 -12.69 -19.06 -18.09
C LEU A 347 -12.21 -17.65 -18.44
N LYS A 348 -12.56 -16.67 -17.61
CA LYS A 348 -12.14 -15.28 -17.84
C LYS A 348 -10.69 -15.06 -17.42
N ALA A 349 -10.00 -14.26 -18.23
CA ALA A 349 -8.57 -13.98 -18.07
C ALA A 349 -8.26 -13.15 -16.82
N TYR A 350 -9.23 -12.43 -16.27
CA TYR A 350 -9.09 -11.62 -15.05
C TYR A 350 -10.27 -11.84 -14.09
N GLU A 351 -10.16 -11.28 -12.88
CA GLU A 351 -11.19 -11.36 -11.84
C GLU A 351 -12.27 -10.29 -12.08
N GLU A 352 -13.54 -10.64 -11.87
CA GLU A 352 -14.66 -9.70 -11.99
C GLU A 352 -15.06 -9.19 -10.60
N PRO A 353 -15.54 -7.93 -10.48
CA PRO A 353 -16.10 -7.41 -9.23
C PRO A 353 -17.47 -8.02 -8.94
N GLY A 354 -17.77 -8.17 -7.65
CA GLY A 354 -18.99 -8.84 -7.22
C GLY A 354 -19.22 -8.82 -5.72
N TYR A 355 -20.24 -9.56 -5.30
CA TYR A 355 -20.55 -9.80 -3.90
C TYR A 355 -20.66 -11.30 -3.61
N TYR A 356 -20.43 -11.65 -2.35
CA TYR A 356 -20.55 -13.00 -1.81
C TYR A 356 -21.79 -13.09 -0.95
N GLN A 357 -22.64 -14.05 -1.26
CA GLN A 357 -23.84 -14.34 -0.49
C GLN A 357 -24.11 -15.83 -0.55
N ASP A 358 -24.48 -16.44 0.59
CA ASP A 358 -24.82 -17.85 0.68
C ASP A 358 -23.74 -18.83 0.15
N GLY A 359 -22.47 -18.45 0.26
CA GLY A 359 -21.33 -19.26 -0.21
C GLY A 359 -21.12 -19.24 -1.73
N GLN A 360 -21.77 -18.30 -2.42
CA GLN A 360 -21.67 -18.10 -3.86
C GLN A 360 -21.20 -16.68 -4.18
N PHE A 361 -20.59 -16.53 -5.34
CA PHE A 361 -20.17 -15.24 -5.89
C PHE A 361 -21.12 -14.79 -7.01
N PHE A 362 -21.51 -13.52 -6.98
CA PHE A 362 -22.37 -12.88 -7.97
C PHE A 362 -21.67 -11.68 -8.59
N THR A 363 -21.60 -11.63 -9.93
CA THR A 363 -21.04 -10.48 -10.65
C THR A 363 -21.98 -9.27 -10.59
N LEU A 364 -21.42 -8.07 -10.60
CA LEU A 364 -22.22 -6.82 -10.57
C LEU A 364 -22.78 -6.42 -11.94
N ARG A 365 -22.32 -7.06 -13.00
CA ARG A 365 -22.65 -6.71 -14.39
C ARG A 365 -22.73 -7.94 -15.27
N GLU A 366 -23.42 -7.78 -16.39
CA GLU A 366 -23.19 -8.62 -17.56
C GLU A 366 -21.79 -8.35 -18.09
N HIS A 367 -21.13 -9.38 -18.57
CA HIS A 367 -19.78 -9.25 -19.07
C HIS A 367 -19.77 -8.58 -20.43
N ASP A 368 -18.87 -7.62 -20.60
CA ASP A 368 -18.55 -6.98 -21.86
C ASP A 368 -17.03 -7.06 -22.13
N ASP A 369 -16.65 -6.96 -23.41
CA ASP A 369 -15.24 -7.00 -23.82
C ASP A 369 -14.49 -5.69 -23.56
N PHE A 370 -15.22 -4.61 -23.22
CA PHE A 370 -14.62 -3.31 -22.99
C PHE A 370 -13.91 -3.30 -21.64
N TYR A 371 -14.60 -3.64 -20.56
CA TYR A 371 -13.99 -3.76 -19.24
C TYR A 371 -13.51 -5.17 -18.95
N GLN A 372 -12.22 -5.30 -18.72
CA GLN A 372 -11.59 -6.60 -18.59
C GLN A 372 -11.54 -7.10 -17.14
N THR A 373 -11.65 -6.20 -16.16
CA THR A 373 -11.54 -6.49 -14.72
C THR A 373 -12.22 -5.38 -13.91
N GLY A 374 -12.37 -5.59 -12.60
CA GLY A 374 -12.80 -4.54 -11.68
C GLY A 374 -12.64 -4.91 -10.20
N TYR A 375 -12.99 -3.97 -9.33
CA TYR A 375 -12.91 -4.08 -7.88
C TYR A 375 -14.20 -3.54 -7.26
N ALA A 376 -14.87 -4.34 -6.44
CA ALA A 376 -15.90 -3.86 -5.52
C ALA A 376 -15.24 -3.69 -4.15
N LEU A 377 -15.00 -2.43 -3.74
CA LEU A 377 -14.11 -2.11 -2.63
C LEU A 377 -14.84 -1.84 -1.33
N ASP A 378 -16.04 -1.27 -1.39
CA ASP A 378 -16.81 -0.92 -0.19
C ASP A 378 -18.31 -1.18 -0.39
N ILE A 379 -19.03 -1.36 0.72
CA ILE A 379 -20.48 -1.57 0.77
C ILE A 379 -21.06 -0.91 2.01
N ASN A 380 -22.06 -0.04 1.82
CA ASN A 380 -22.75 0.59 2.95
C ASN A 380 -23.87 -0.29 3.53
N ASP A 381 -24.45 0.14 4.66
CA ASP A 381 -25.54 -0.60 5.34
C ASP A 381 -26.88 -0.54 4.57
N ASN A 382 -26.96 0.26 3.50
CA ASN A 382 -28.09 0.27 2.57
C ASN A 382 -27.92 -0.71 1.39
N ASN A 383 -26.89 -1.56 1.41
CA ASN A 383 -26.53 -2.51 0.35
C ASN A 383 -26.21 -1.84 -0.99
N VAL A 384 -25.56 -0.68 -0.94
CA VAL A 384 -24.98 -0.04 -2.13
C VAL A 384 -23.49 -0.31 -2.14
N ILE A 385 -23.04 -0.97 -3.19
CA ILE A 385 -21.64 -1.36 -3.41
C ILE A 385 -20.95 -0.27 -4.21
N ALA A 386 -19.74 0.10 -3.83
CA ALA A 386 -18.91 1.08 -4.52
C ALA A 386 -17.60 0.45 -5.00
N GLY A 387 -17.09 0.92 -6.15
CA GLY A 387 -15.87 0.39 -6.72
C GLY A 387 -15.50 1.00 -8.05
N TYR A 388 -14.65 0.30 -8.80
CA TYR A 388 -14.26 0.72 -10.14
C TYR A 388 -14.01 -0.47 -11.07
N VAL A 389 -14.14 -0.22 -12.37
CA VAL A 389 -13.87 -1.16 -13.46
C VAL A 389 -12.88 -0.53 -14.43
N GLY A 390 -12.14 -1.35 -15.16
CA GLY A 390 -11.17 -0.83 -16.11
C GLY A 390 -10.65 -1.88 -17.07
N ARG A 391 -9.75 -1.44 -17.95
CA ARG A 391 -9.00 -2.31 -18.84
C ARG A 391 -7.67 -2.65 -18.23
N GLN A 392 -7.14 -3.80 -18.61
CA GLN A 392 -5.90 -4.30 -18.03
C GLN A 392 -4.87 -4.61 -19.12
N ASN A 393 -3.70 -4.01 -18.98
CA ASN A 393 -2.55 -4.30 -19.82
C ASN A 393 -1.33 -4.58 -18.93
N GLN A 394 -0.77 -5.79 -19.04
CA GLN A 394 0.42 -6.22 -18.27
C GLN A 394 0.31 -5.96 -16.74
N GLY A 395 -0.88 -6.04 -16.17
CA GLY A 395 -1.10 -5.82 -14.73
C GLY A 395 -1.50 -4.38 -14.35
N THR A 396 -1.39 -3.42 -15.25
CA THR A 396 -1.77 -2.02 -15.01
C THR A 396 -3.17 -1.76 -15.54
N LEU A 397 -3.97 -1.05 -14.73
CA LEU A 397 -5.29 -0.57 -15.14
C LEU A 397 -5.19 0.73 -15.95
N PHE A 398 -6.10 0.91 -16.89
CA PHE A 398 -6.30 2.13 -17.65
C PHE A 398 -7.75 2.21 -18.11
N GLU A 399 -8.22 3.40 -18.50
CA GLU A 399 -9.64 3.64 -18.81
C GLU A 399 -10.53 3.21 -17.63
N VAL A 400 -10.16 3.68 -16.43
CA VAL A 400 -10.78 3.30 -15.16
C VAL A 400 -11.99 4.18 -14.88
N ASN A 401 -13.14 3.54 -14.69
CA ASN A 401 -14.38 4.20 -14.34
C ASN A 401 -14.88 3.73 -12.97
N GLY A 402 -15.17 4.69 -12.10
CA GLY A 402 -15.84 4.45 -10.84
C GLY A 402 -17.30 4.05 -11.06
N PHE A 403 -17.86 3.27 -10.14
CA PHE A 403 -19.27 2.87 -10.18
C PHE A 403 -19.88 2.78 -8.78
N TYR A 404 -21.21 2.80 -8.74
CA TYR A 404 -21.98 2.21 -7.64
C TYR A 404 -22.96 1.15 -8.17
N TYR A 405 -23.33 0.20 -7.32
CA TYR A 405 -24.32 -0.83 -7.59
C TYR A 405 -25.31 -0.94 -6.44
N ASP A 406 -26.57 -0.62 -6.69
CA ASP A 406 -27.65 -0.80 -5.71
C ASP A 406 -28.19 -2.23 -5.81
N MET A 407 -28.10 -3.02 -4.73
CA MET A 407 -28.57 -4.41 -4.72
C MET A 407 -30.09 -4.54 -4.82
N ASN A 408 -30.86 -3.50 -4.50
CA ASN A 408 -32.32 -3.47 -4.63
C ASN A 408 -32.73 -3.34 -6.11
N ASP A 409 -32.10 -2.39 -6.81
CA ASP A 409 -32.38 -2.10 -8.23
C ASP A 409 -31.57 -2.98 -9.18
N LYS A 410 -30.55 -3.68 -8.66
CA LYS A 410 -29.63 -4.56 -9.39
C LYS A 410 -28.99 -3.91 -10.60
N THR A 411 -28.68 -2.62 -10.48
CA THR A 411 -28.18 -1.79 -11.58
C THR A 411 -26.81 -1.24 -11.21
N LEU A 412 -25.82 -1.47 -12.09
CA LEU A 412 -24.52 -0.82 -12.02
C LEU A 412 -24.61 0.53 -12.74
N VAL A 413 -24.14 1.59 -12.07
CA VAL A 413 -24.10 2.94 -12.63
C VAL A 413 -22.68 3.47 -12.54
N GLU A 414 -22.10 3.80 -13.68
CA GLU A 414 -20.81 4.49 -13.77
C GLU A 414 -20.97 5.95 -13.31
N ILE A 415 -20.02 6.43 -12.52
CA ILE A 415 -19.99 7.82 -12.05
C ILE A 415 -19.28 8.71 -13.08
N PRO A 416 -19.56 10.03 -13.10
CA PRO A 416 -18.79 10.96 -13.92
C PRO A 416 -17.32 10.99 -13.51
N SER A 417 -16.45 11.43 -14.42
CA SER A 417 -15.04 11.70 -14.17
C SER A 417 -14.75 13.21 -14.25
N TYR A 418 -13.55 13.67 -13.85
CA TYR A 418 -13.18 15.09 -13.96
C TYR A 418 -13.19 15.59 -15.41
N PHE A 419 -12.83 14.70 -16.34
CA PHE A 419 -12.93 14.92 -17.77
C PHE A 419 -13.03 13.59 -18.51
N SER A 420 -13.58 13.60 -19.72
CA SER A 420 -13.65 12.37 -20.55
C SER A 420 -12.27 11.73 -20.73
N GLY A 421 -12.13 10.48 -20.26
CA GLY A 421 -10.88 9.71 -20.28
C GLY A 421 -9.99 9.85 -19.04
N SER A 422 -10.42 10.59 -18.02
CA SER A 422 -9.78 10.62 -16.69
C SER A 422 -10.04 9.30 -15.96
N ASP A 423 -8.98 8.62 -15.53
CA ASP A 423 -9.10 7.46 -14.66
C ASP A 423 -9.67 7.89 -13.29
N THR A 424 -10.69 7.17 -12.82
CA THR A 424 -11.44 7.49 -11.60
C THR A 424 -11.54 6.27 -10.68
N TYR A 425 -10.92 6.36 -9.51
CA TYR A 425 -10.85 5.29 -8.52
C TYR A 425 -11.70 5.65 -7.30
N VAL A 426 -12.83 4.96 -7.11
CA VAL A 426 -13.65 5.07 -5.88
C VAL A 426 -13.00 4.24 -4.77
N ARG A 427 -12.95 4.78 -3.56
CA ARG A 427 -12.40 4.12 -2.38
C ARG A 427 -13.46 3.69 -1.39
N ASP A 428 -14.50 4.50 -1.22
CA ASP A 428 -15.36 4.40 -0.05
C ASP A 428 -16.76 5.00 -0.27
N ILE A 429 -17.76 4.50 0.47
CA ILE A 429 -19.14 4.99 0.47
C ILE A 429 -19.76 5.02 1.88
N ASN A 430 -20.37 6.15 2.27
CA ASN A 430 -21.13 6.23 3.53
C ASN A 430 -22.62 5.86 3.38
N ASN A 431 -23.35 5.76 4.50
CA ASN A 431 -24.78 5.42 4.49
C ASN A 431 -25.67 6.52 3.92
N ALA A 432 -25.17 7.76 3.86
CA ALA A 432 -25.86 8.80 3.13
C ALA A 432 -25.73 8.62 1.61
N GLY A 433 -24.81 7.80 1.10
CA GLY A 433 -24.58 7.61 -0.34
C GLY A 433 -23.63 8.64 -0.95
N TYR A 434 -22.76 9.24 -0.13
CA TYR A 434 -21.59 9.97 -0.61
C TYR A 434 -20.43 9.00 -0.78
N MET A 435 -19.74 9.13 -1.90
CA MET A 435 -18.55 8.38 -2.26
C MET A 435 -17.34 9.29 -2.33
N VAL A 436 -16.17 8.76 -1.99
CA VAL A 436 -14.89 9.45 -2.11
C VAL A 436 -13.84 8.59 -2.80
N GLY A 437 -12.80 9.22 -3.31
CA GLY A 437 -11.68 8.56 -3.98
C GLY A 437 -10.75 9.55 -4.66
N GLU A 438 -10.08 9.12 -5.72
CA GLU A 438 -9.16 9.94 -6.51
C GLU A 438 -9.45 9.85 -8.01
N GLY A 439 -9.17 10.93 -8.74
CA GLY A 439 -9.27 10.95 -10.20
C GLY A 439 -8.23 11.84 -10.85
N GLU A 440 -7.85 11.52 -12.08
CA GLU A 440 -6.84 12.27 -12.83
C GLU A 440 -7.35 13.68 -13.19
N THR A 441 -6.56 14.71 -12.93
CA THR A 441 -6.91 16.12 -13.25
C THR A 441 -6.13 16.69 -14.43
N GLU A 442 -5.11 15.99 -14.92
CA GLU A 442 -4.26 16.42 -16.03
C GLU A 442 -4.49 15.61 -17.31
N LYS A 443 -4.62 16.28 -18.46
CA LYS A 443 -4.80 15.64 -19.77
C LYS A 443 -3.49 15.54 -20.54
N ASN A 444 -3.30 14.45 -21.27
CA ASN A 444 -2.22 14.28 -22.25
C ASN A 444 -0.80 14.37 -21.68
N VAL A 445 -0.61 13.95 -20.42
CA VAL A 445 0.70 13.85 -19.76
C VAL A 445 1.01 12.39 -19.45
N SER A 446 2.29 12.04 -19.35
CA SER A 446 2.71 10.65 -19.12
C SER A 446 2.44 10.15 -17.71
N ASN A 447 2.39 11.06 -16.73
CA ASN A 447 2.11 10.76 -15.32
C ASN A 447 1.15 11.84 -14.81
N PRO A 448 -0.17 11.68 -15.05
CA PRO A 448 -1.15 12.67 -14.63
C PRO A 448 -1.22 12.75 -13.12
N ARG A 449 -1.37 13.97 -12.61
CA ARG A 449 -1.71 14.18 -11.20
C ARG A 449 -3.14 13.70 -10.94
N SER A 450 -3.32 13.12 -9.76
CA SER A 450 -4.63 12.77 -9.22
C SER A 450 -4.98 13.69 -8.06
N GLU A 451 -6.26 14.04 -7.97
CA GLU A 451 -6.81 14.83 -6.88
C GLU A 451 -8.06 14.15 -6.31
N ALA A 452 -8.28 14.36 -5.02
CA ALA A 452 -9.36 13.72 -4.30
C ALA A 452 -10.73 14.26 -4.72
N PHE A 453 -11.72 13.40 -4.88
CA PHE A 453 -13.10 13.79 -5.19
C PHE A 453 -14.08 13.38 -4.09
N MET A 454 -15.22 14.07 -4.07
CA MET A 454 -16.45 13.65 -3.42
C MET A 454 -17.57 13.59 -4.46
N TYR A 455 -18.41 12.56 -4.37
CA TYR A 455 -19.54 12.35 -5.27
C TYR A 455 -20.78 11.91 -4.49
N LYS A 456 -21.94 12.51 -4.77
CA LYS A 456 -23.22 12.01 -4.26
C LYS A 456 -23.90 11.19 -5.33
N ILE A 457 -24.44 10.02 -4.98
CA ILE A 457 -25.22 9.19 -5.91
C ILE A 457 -26.29 10.04 -6.62
N GLY A 458 -26.24 10.03 -7.95
CA GLY A 458 -27.16 10.75 -8.83
C GLY A 458 -26.67 12.12 -9.29
N ASP A 459 -25.55 12.63 -8.77
CA ASP A 459 -24.98 13.90 -9.24
C ASP A 459 -24.43 13.77 -10.67
N GLU A 460 -24.43 14.90 -11.38
CA GLU A 460 -23.94 14.97 -12.77
C GLU A 460 -22.41 15.08 -12.88
N LYS A 461 -21.72 15.46 -11.79
CA LYS A 461 -20.27 15.74 -11.78
C LYS A 461 -19.63 15.35 -10.45
N LEU A 462 -18.33 15.07 -10.50
CA LEU A 462 -17.49 14.99 -9.31
C LEU A 462 -17.27 16.39 -8.71
N THR A 463 -17.19 16.46 -7.38
CA THR A 463 -16.72 17.64 -6.66
C THR A 463 -15.26 17.43 -6.29
N ASN A 464 -14.36 18.30 -6.77
CA ASN A 464 -12.96 18.26 -6.34
C ASN A 464 -12.85 18.75 -4.88
N ILE A 465 -12.24 17.95 -4.02
CA ILE A 465 -12.10 18.28 -2.60
C ILE A 465 -11.21 19.51 -2.40
N ASN A 466 -10.21 19.74 -3.26
CA ASN A 466 -9.35 20.93 -3.18
C ASN A 466 -10.13 22.24 -3.44
N ASP A 467 -11.21 22.20 -4.21
CA ASP A 467 -12.09 23.36 -4.43
C ASP A 467 -12.89 23.72 -3.16
N LEU A 468 -13.04 22.78 -2.22
CA LEU A 468 -13.78 22.99 -0.97
C LEU A 468 -12.89 23.53 0.17
N LEU A 469 -11.60 23.76 -0.11
CA LEU A 469 -10.57 24.18 0.83
C LEU A 469 -10.10 25.61 0.55
N PRO A 470 -9.34 26.24 1.48
CA PRO A 470 -8.63 27.48 1.19
C PRO A 470 -7.63 27.30 0.03
N CYS A 471 -7.36 28.38 -0.69
CA CYS A 471 -6.33 28.37 -1.73
C CYS A 471 -4.95 28.08 -1.14
N LYS A 472 -4.14 27.35 -1.90
CA LYS A 472 -2.77 27.02 -1.52
C LYS A 472 -1.95 28.29 -1.26
N SER A 473 -1.34 28.38 -0.09
CA SER A 473 -0.45 29.47 0.33
C SER A 473 0.59 28.93 1.32
N ASP A 474 1.49 29.78 1.81
CA ASP A 474 2.43 29.40 2.86
C ASP A 474 1.70 29.01 4.17
N GLU A 475 0.54 29.62 4.44
CA GLU A 475 -0.32 29.28 5.58
C GLU A 475 -1.20 28.05 5.34
N PHE A 476 -1.42 27.68 4.07
CA PHE A 476 -2.17 26.49 3.67
C PHE A 476 -1.39 25.71 2.58
N PRO A 477 -0.33 24.97 2.94
CA PRO A 477 0.59 24.37 1.97
C PRO A 477 0.08 23.07 1.34
N TYR A 478 -1.18 22.71 1.58
CA TYR A 478 -1.72 21.38 1.30
C TYR A 478 -2.23 21.22 -0.13
N THR A 479 -2.11 20.01 -0.64
CA THR A 479 -2.85 19.54 -1.81
C THR A 479 -3.33 18.13 -1.52
N VAL A 480 -4.65 17.92 -1.53
CA VAL A 480 -5.28 16.63 -1.20
C VAL A 480 -5.31 15.78 -2.46
N SER A 481 -4.57 14.67 -2.45
CA SER A 481 -4.41 13.80 -3.62
C SER A 481 -5.42 12.66 -3.65
N GLU A 482 -5.74 12.08 -2.49
CA GLU A 482 -6.64 10.93 -2.39
C GLU A 482 -7.50 11.07 -1.13
N ALA A 483 -8.81 10.82 -1.26
CA ALA A 483 -9.71 10.68 -0.12
C ALA A 483 -9.94 9.19 0.15
N ILE A 484 -9.65 8.76 1.38
CA ILE A 484 -9.55 7.36 1.77
C ILE A 484 -10.86 6.85 2.38
N ARG A 485 -11.45 7.63 3.28
CA ARG A 485 -12.69 7.28 3.99
C ARG A 485 -13.59 8.49 4.16
N ILE A 486 -14.89 8.27 4.15
CA ILE A 486 -15.94 9.22 4.51
C ILE A 486 -16.88 8.62 5.55
N THR A 487 -17.04 9.31 6.68
CA THR A 487 -17.97 8.92 7.75
C THR A 487 -19.41 9.33 7.41
N ASP A 488 -20.39 8.85 8.19
CA ASP A 488 -21.80 9.18 7.98
C ASP A 488 -22.12 10.67 8.23
N ASP A 489 -21.32 11.35 9.06
CA ASP A 489 -21.41 12.81 9.23
C ASP A 489 -20.73 13.61 8.10
N ASN A 490 -20.13 12.90 7.13
CA ASN A 490 -19.34 13.40 6.00
C ASN A 490 -18.04 14.09 6.43
N THR A 491 -17.40 13.61 7.49
CA THR A 491 -15.99 13.88 7.74
C THR A 491 -15.16 13.04 6.78
N ILE A 492 -14.19 13.65 6.10
CA ILE A 492 -13.36 12.97 5.10
C ILE A 492 -11.95 12.79 5.67
N TYR A 493 -11.44 11.58 5.61
CA TYR A 493 -10.06 11.26 5.93
C TYR A 493 -9.30 11.02 4.64
N ALA A 494 -8.19 11.71 4.48
CA ALA A 494 -7.50 11.83 3.21
C ALA A 494 -5.99 11.88 3.40
N VAL A 495 -5.27 11.81 2.29
CA VAL A 495 -3.83 12.06 2.23
C VAL A 495 -3.56 13.33 1.44
N ALA A 496 -2.70 14.17 2.01
CA ALA A 496 -2.29 15.42 1.41
C ALA A 496 -0.77 15.47 1.28
N THR A 497 -0.28 16.35 0.40
CA THR A 497 1.15 16.63 0.26
C THR A 497 1.48 18.03 0.80
N LYS A 498 2.64 18.15 1.45
CA LYS A 498 3.25 19.43 1.84
C LYS A 498 4.77 19.38 1.65
N THR A 499 5.43 20.53 1.68
CA THR A 499 6.91 20.63 1.62
C THR A 499 7.47 20.81 3.03
N VAL A 500 8.53 20.08 3.37
CA VAL A 500 9.23 20.13 4.67
C VAL A 500 10.75 20.10 4.46
N THR A 501 11.51 20.37 5.52
CA THR A 501 12.96 20.10 5.56
C THR A 501 13.20 18.60 5.33
N LYS A 502 14.11 18.28 4.40
CA LYS A 502 14.54 16.92 4.10
C LYS A 502 15.31 16.36 5.28
N LEU A 503 15.03 15.11 5.62
CA LEU A 503 15.76 14.39 6.66
C LEU A 503 16.60 13.26 6.05
N ASP A 504 17.75 13.00 6.67
CA ASP A 504 18.65 11.91 6.32
C ASP A 504 18.12 10.55 6.81
N SER A 505 18.88 9.49 6.57
CA SER A 505 18.48 8.12 6.93
C SER A 505 18.43 7.85 8.44
N PHE A 506 18.94 8.78 9.27
CA PHE A 506 18.85 8.72 10.72
C PHE A 506 17.78 9.67 11.29
N GLY A 507 17.11 10.46 10.44
CA GLY A 507 16.08 11.43 10.82
C GLY A 507 16.64 12.82 11.16
N ASN A 508 17.89 13.13 10.83
CA ASN A 508 18.49 14.45 11.05
C ASN A 508 18.31 15.34 9.81
N PRO A 509 18.30 16.68 9.95
CA PRO A 509 18.22 17.59 8.80
C PRO A 509 19.33 17.33 7.78
N ASP A 510 18.92 17.02 6.55
CA ASP A 510 19.81 16.77 5.43
C ASP A 510 20.21 18.10 4.76
N LYS A 511 21.44 18.16 4.28
CA LYS A 511 21.99 19.36 3.65
C LYS A 511 22.23 19.13 2.17
N ASP A 512 21.99 20.16 1.37
CA ASP A 512 22.39 20.16 -0.03
C ASP A 512 23.91 20.33 -0.18
N SER A 513 24.39 20.23 -1.42
CA SER A 513 25.81 20.39 -1.79
C SER A 513 26.39 21.77 -1.41
N ASP A 514 25.54 22.78 -1.19
CA ASP A 514 25.92 24.13 -0.77
C ASP A 514 25.90 24.31 0.76
N GLY A 515 25.50 23.26 1.50
CA GLY A 515 25.43 23.24 2.95
C GLY A 515 24.16 23.85 3.55
N ASN A 516 23.15 24.16 2.72
CA ASN A 516 21.83 24.63 3.16
C ASN A 516 20.91 23.44 3.46
N GLU A 517 19.88 23.66 4.28
CA GLU A 517 18.85 22.64 4.51
C GLU A 517 18.11 22.33 3.20
N ALA A 518 18.16 21.06 2.79
CA ALA A 518 17.39 20.61 1.65
C ALA A 518 15.91 20.54 2.01
N SER A 519 15.02 20.69 1.02
CA SER A 519 13.57 20.54 1.18
C SER A 519 13.04 19.41 0.33
N GLU A 520 11.94 18.80 0.76
CA GLU A 520 11.26 17.76 0.02
C GLU A 520 9.76 17.75 0.25
N SER A 521 9.01 17.14 -0.69
CA SER A 521 7.59 16.92 -0.51
C SER A 521 7.35 15.64 0.29
N VAL A 522 6.48 15.73 1.30
CA VAL A 522 6.04 14.61 2.11
C VAL A 522 4.53 14.42 2.06
N VAL A 523 4.09 13.18 2.27
CA VAL A 523 2.69 12.82 2.42
C VAL A 523 2.31 12.85 3.89
N VAL A 524 1.18 13.49 4.19
CA VAL A 524 0.60 13.60 5.52
C VAL A 524 -0.87 13.17 5.53
N PRO A 525 -1.32 12.49 6.60
CA PRO A 525 -2.72 12.14 6.79
C PRO A 525 -3.48 13.35 7.31
N VAL A 526 -4.68 13.59 6.78
CA VAL A 526 -5.49 14.77 7.11
C VAL A 526 -6.95 14.40 7.33
N VAL A 527 -7.63 15.22 8.13
CA VAL A 527 -9.08 15.15 8.36
C VAL A 527 -9.73 16.44 7.89
N LEU A 528 -10.79 16.32 7.11
CA LEU A 528 -11.59 17.41 6.60
C LEU A 528 -12.96 17.39 7.27
N THR A 529 -13.28 18.43 8.04
CA THR A 529 -14.56 18.60 8.72
C THR A 529 -15.36 19.77 8.13
N LYS A 530 -16.68 19.62 8.01
CA LYS A 530 -17.56 20.68 7.49
C LYS A 530 -17.55 21.91 8.41
N THR A 531 -17.43 23.10 7.83
CA THR A 531 -17.45 24.37 8.57
C THR A 531 -18.85 24.95 8.75
N GLY A 532 -19.82 24.46 7.97
CA GLY A 532 -21.15 25.05 7.83
C GLY A 532 -21.21 26.22 6.83
N SER A 533 -20.08 26.62 6.25
CA SER A 533 -20.04 27.54 5.11
C SER A 533 -20.41 26.82 3.81
N THR A 534 -21.03 27.55 2.89
CA THR A 534 -21.23 27.14 1.49
C THR A 534 -20.41 27.97 0.52
N GLU A 535 -19.56 28.86 1.03
CA GLU A 535 -18.67 29.69 0.22
C GLU A 535 -17.52 28.83 -0.31
N ILE A 536 -17.20 29.03 -1.59
CA ILE A 536 -16.09 28.39 -2.30
C ILE A 536 -15.00 29.43 -2.49
N SER A 537 -13.74 29.07 -2.21
CA SER A 537 -12.62 29.99 -2.40
C SER A 537 -12.33 30.15 -3.89
N GLU A 538 -12.42 31.38 -4.43
CA GLU A 538 -11.98 31.66 -5.80
C GLU A 538 -10.45 31.80 -5.84
N CYS A 539 -9.76 30.69 -6.12
CA CYS A 539 -8.31 30.71 -6.29
C CYS A 539 -7.93 31.31 -7.63
N VAL A 540 -7.01 32.28 -7.60
CA VAL A 540 -6.40 32.78 -8.84
C VAL A 540 -5.65 31.62 -9.48
N ALA A 541 -6.00 31.28 -10.71
CA ALA A 541 -5.25 30.28 -11.47
C ALA A 541 -3.76 30.68 -11.44
N PRO A 542 -2.85 29.79 -11.01
CA PRO A 542 -1.43 30.12 -11.05
C PRO A 542 -1.09 30.58 -12.46
N GLU A 543 -0.35 31.68 -12.59
CA GLU A 543 0.31 31.96 -13.87
C GLU A 543 1.03 30.69 -14.28
N THR A 544 0.97 30.31 -15.56
CA THR A 544 1.72 29.16 -16.08
C THR A 544 3.21 29.42 -15.90
N GLU A 545 3.71 29.17 -14.69
CA GLU A 545 5.11 29.03 -14.35
C GLU A 545 5.55 27.82 -15.16
N THR A 546 6.18 28.08 -16.30
CA THR A 546 6.95 27.08 -17.02
C THR A 546 8.00 26.59 -16.03
N TYR A 547 7.74 25.48 -15.36
CA TYR A 547 8.75 24.76 -14.59
C TYR A 547 9.86 24.36 -15.56
N GLU A 548 10.90 25.19 -15.61
CA GLU A 548 12.12 24.90 -16.34
C GLU A 548 12.83 23.80 -15.55
N ARG A 549 12.58 22.54 -15.92
CA ARG A 549 13.53 21.48 -15.61
C ARG A 549 14.87 21.97 -16.13
N GLN A 550 15.86 22.13 -15.24
CA GLN A 550 17.26 22.11 -15.67
C GLN A 550 17.59 20.71 -16.18
N SER A 551 17.07 20.36 -17.36
CA SER A 551 17.76 19.41 -18.22
C SER A 551 19.01 20.12 -18.69
N ALA A 552 20.18 19.52 -18.47
CA ALA A 552 21.44 19.97 -19.06
C ALA A 552 21.20 20.39 -20.52
N SER A 553 21.40 21.67 -20.82
CA SER A 553 21.20 22.21 -22.15
C SER A 553 22.24 21.57 -23.08
N LEU A 554 21.83 20.58 -23.88
CA LEU A 554 22.58 20.19 -25.05
C LEU A 554 22.50 21.35 -26.04
N SER A 555 23.53 22.22 -25.97
CA SER A 555 23.76 23.29 -26.94
C SER A 555 23.56 22.77 -28.37
N TRP A 556 22.82 23.53 -29.16
CA TRP A 556 22.58 23.38 -30.60
C TRP A 556 23.83 23.12 -31.45
N LEU A 557 25.04 23.30 -30.90
CA LEU A 557 26.31 22.88 -31.49
C LEU A 557 26.49 21.34 -31.56
N SER A 558 25.76 20.56 -30.76
CA SER A 558 25.79 19.09 -30.78
C SER A 558 25.19 18.47 -32.05
N LEU A 559 24.27 19.19 -32.73
CA LEU A 559 23.70 18.76 -34.01
C LEU A 559 24.67 18.86 -35.20
N ILE A 560 25.79 19.59 -35.05
CA ILE A 560 26.83 19.72 -36.09
C ILE A 560 27.92 18.63 -35.94
N ALA A 561 27.95 17.90 -34.81
CA ALA A 561 28.95 16.84 -34.57
C ALA A 561 28.55 15.46 -35.15
N LEU A 562 27.26 15.23 -35.41
CA LEU A 562 26.75 13.95 -35.90
C LEU A 562 27.23 13.54 -37.32
N PRO A 563 27.48 14.45 -38.30
CA PRO A 563 28.03 14.06 -39.60
C PRO A 563 29.51 13.65 -39.56
N LEU A 564 30.28 14.08 -38.55
CA LEU A 564 31.72 13.80 -38.46
C LEU A 564 32.02 12.42 -37.87
N VAL A 565 31.15 11.90 -37.01
CA VAL A 565 31.25 10.53 -36.48
C VAL A 565 30.91 9.49 -37.57
N TRP A 566 29.99 9.82 -38.48
CA TRP A 566 29.64 8.95 -39.62
C TRP A 566 30.78 8.85 -40.66
N LEU A 567 31.53 9.94 -40.90
CA LEU A 567 32.70 9.93 -41.78
C LEU A 567 33.90 9.15 -41.22
N ARG A 568 33.99 8.96 -39.90
CA ARG A 568 35.05 8.14 -39.27
C ARG A 568 34.78 6.63 -39.36
N ARG A 569 33.51 6.20 -39.49
CA ARG A 569 33.13 4.79 -39.68
C ARG A 569 33.30 4.26 -41.12
N ARG A 570 33.51 5.11 -42.13
CA ARG A 570 33.77 4.67 -43.52
C ARG A 570 35.25 4.49 -43.89
N ARG A 571 36.20 4.74 -42.97
CA ARG A 571 37.65 4.58 -43.23
C ARG A 571 38.32 3.39 -42.53
N LYS A 572 37.53 2.48 -41.95
CA LYS A 572 37.99 1.13 -41.56
C LYS A 572 37.12 0.07 -42.22
N ARG A 573 37.23 -0.03 -43.53
CA ARG A 573 37.24 -1.30 -44.26
C ARG A 573 38.63 -1.45 -44.86
#